data_AF-H0GYS7-F1
#
_entry.id   AF-H0GYS7-F1
#
_cell.length_a   1.000
_cell.length_b   1.000
_cell.length_c   1.000
_cell.angle_alpha   90.00
_cell.angle_beta   90.00
_cell.angle_gamma   90.00
#
_symmetry.space_group_name_H-M   'P 1'
#
loop_
_entity.id
_entity.type
_entity.pdbx_description
1 polymer ?
#
loop_
_entity_poly.entity_id
_entity_poly.type
_entity_poly.pdbx_seq_one_letter_code
_entity_poly.pdbx_strand_id
1 'polypeptide(L)'
;MWKRSFHSQGGPLRARTKFTKPKPKQPALPKDKIRLPTQLTHHSNDLRITDPIPPTTSNLRCPEDHPLWQFFSNKKFIRSADDLPPSGHIRPWSIPELRHKSFTDLHSLWYNCLREQNVLARENHLLKNIVGSTHDEFSELSQSIRTTMWQIRHVLNERDLAYTASREFLQDESQRETFLDTLSNDHFLDKDVPDDEVASMLTRFQSAVFGISETIQDNTVDVSFVNGIKFLANLKLQRFKDSDALVSELSRDPITDVGESFILFTSDFEPRAVQEACVAIRDLRSSPENKVPTLNELSTVRKYLKQLVRANSMEHATA
;
A
#
# COMPACT_ATOMS: atom_id res chain seq x y z
N MET A 1 -38.56 67.25 2.41
CA MET A 1 -38.49 67.41 3.88
C MET A 1 -39.90 67.68 4.42
N TRP A 2 -40.73 66.63 4.55
CA TRP A 2 -42.07 66.75 5.16
C TRP A 2 -42.03 66.01 6.50
N LYS A 3 -42.15 66.81 7.56
CA LYS A 3 -42.03 66.41 8.95
C LYS A 3 -43.09 65.36 9.25
N ARG A 4 -42.69 64.23 9.83
CA ARG A 4 -43.61 63.33 10.54
C ARG A 4 -44.25 64.14 11.66
N SER A 5 -45.41 64.72 11.39
CA SER A 5 -46.32 65.14 12.43
C SER A 5 -46.79 63.86 13.10
N PHE A 6 -46.11 63.49 14.19
CA PHE A 6 -46.72 62.65 15.20
C PHE A 6 -48.07 63.30 15.47
N HIS A 7 -49.13 62.62 15.04
CA HIS A 7 -50.46 62.98 15.45
C HIS A 7 -50.49 62.70 16.94
N SER A 8 -50.09 63.70 17.73
CA SER A 8 -50.52 63.86 19.10
C SER A 8 -52.02 64.16 19.04
N GLN A 9 -52.80 63.19 18.58
CA GLN A 9 -54.18 63.06 18.97
C GLN A 9 -54.14 62.55 20.41
N GLY A 10 -53.71 63.45 21.30
CA GLY A 10 -54.06 63.45 22.71
C GLY A 10 -55.58 63.58 22.79
N GLY A 11 -56.28 62.48 22.46
CA GLY A 11 -57.51 62.20 23.18
C GLY A 11 -57.13 62.07 24.66
N PRO A 12 -57.95 62.55 25.60
CA PRO A 12 -57.62 62.49 27.02
C PRO A 12 -57.18 61.06 27.37
N LEU A 13 -56.13 60.92 28.19
CA LEU A 13 -55.75 59.64 28.80
C LEU A 13 -56.96 59.10 29.58
N ARG A 14 -57.85 58.37 28.91
CA ARG A 14 -59.06 57.80 29.50
C ARG A 14 -58.65 56.54 30.25
N ALA A 15 -57.98 56.72 31.38
CA ALA A 15 -57.84 55.65 32.35
C ALA A 15 -59.23 55.15 32.76
N ARG A 16 -59.36 53.86 33.02
CA ARG A 16 -60.60 53.30 33.57
C ARG A 16 -60.83 53.95 34.93
N THR A 17 -61.86 54.77 35.06
CA THR A 17 -62.27 55.39 36.33
C THR A 17 -63.56 54.74 36.84
N LYS A 18 -63.96 55.06 38.07
CA LYS A 18 -65.26 54.64 38.63
C LYS A 18 -66.45 55.04 37.74
N PHE A 19 -66.29 56.08 36.90
CA PHE A 19 -67.32 56.61 36.02
C PHE A 19 -67.20 56.15 34.56
N THR A 20 -66.13 55.44 34.19
CA THR A 20 -66.01 54.88 32.83
C THR A 20 -66.97 53.71 32.65
N LYS A 21 -68.00 53.93 31.82
CA LYS A 21 -68.93 52.87 31.44
C LYS A 21 -68.24 51.86 30.52
N PRO A 22 -68.48 50.55 30.68
CA PRO A 22 -67.94 49.53 29.77
C PRO A 22 -68.34 49.84 28.33
N LYS A 23 -67.42 49.62 27.38
CA LYS A 23 -67.76 49.69 25.95
C LYS A 23 -68.82 48.64 25.63
N PRO A 24 -69.74 48.92 24.71
CA PRO A 24 -70.68 47.90 24.24
C PRO A 24 -69.89 46.76 23.60
N LYS A 25 -70.46 45.55 23.65
CA LYS A 25 -69.92 44.39 22.93
C LYS A 25 -69.90 44.69 21.43
N GLN A 26 -68.88 44.18 20.72
CA GLN A 26 -68.84 44.30 19.26
C GLN A 26 -70.12 43.70 18.65
N PRO A 27 -70.66 44.30 17.57
CA PRO A 27 -71.83 43.77 16.91
C PRO A 27 -71.49 42.41 16.28
N ALA A 28 -72.07 41.34 16.81
CA ALA A 28 -71.94 40.01 16.22
C ALA A 28 -72.73 39.94 14.91
N LEU A 29 -72.21 39.21 13.92
CA LEU A 29 -72.98 38.93 12.71
C LEU A 29 -74.24 38.12 13.07
N PRO A 30 -75.39 38.38 12.42
CA PRO A 30 -76.58 37.54 12.53
C PRO A 30 -76.27 36.08 12.22
N LYS A 31 -76.98 35.15 12.88
CA LYS A 31 -76.78 33.69 12.74
C LYS A 31 -76.91 33.20 11.28
N ASP A 32 -77.70 33.89 10.46
CA ASP A 32 -77.91 33.51 9.06
C ASP A 32 -76.76 34.00 8.15
N LYS A 33 -75.94 34.94 8.63
CA LYS A 33 -74.82 35.53 7.86
C LYS A 33 -73.45 34.93 8.23
N ILE A 34 -73.35 34.16 9.31
CA ILE A 34 -72.13 33.44 9.66
C ILE A 34 -71.95 32.24 8.72
N ARG A 35 -70.75 32.10 8.16
CA ARG A 35 -70.41 30.93 7.34
C ARG A 35 -70.14 29.73 8.23
N LEU A 36 -70.53 28.54 7.78
CA LEU A 36 -70.17 27.28 8.47
C LEU A 36 -68.64 27.15 8.55
N PRO A 37 -68.11 26.64 9.68
CA PRO A 37 -66.68 26.41 9.79
C PRO A 37 -66.23 25.30 8.84
N THR A 38 -65.02 25.42 8.30
CA THR A 38 -64.46 24.45 7.36
C THR A 38 -64.24 23.07 7.99
N GLN A 39 -63.89 23.03 9.27
CA GLN A 39 -63.73 21.79 10.04
C GLN A 39 -64.90 21.65 11.00
N LEU A 40 -65.57 20.48 10.94
CA LEU A 40 -66.72 20.17 11.79
C LEU A 40 -66.33 19.29 13.00
N THR A 41 -65.34 18.40 12.83
CA THR A 41 -64.86 17.50 13.89
C THR A 41 -63.41 17.81 14.25
N HIS A 42 -63.14 18.01 15.54
CA HIS A 42 -61.82 18.36 16.05
C HIS A 42 -61.15 17.15 16.73
N HIS A 43 -60.58 17.33 17.91
CA HIS A 43 -59.93 16.26 18.67
C HIS A 43 -60.95 15.28 19.24
N SER A 44 -60.49 14.07 19.58
CA SER A 44 -61.29 13.15 20.38
C SER A 44 -61.41 13.70 21.81
N ASN A 45 -62.63 13.77 22.32
CA ASN A 45 -62.89 14.15 23.72
C ASN A 45 -62.43 13.08 24.73
N ASP A 46 -62.06 11.88 24.25
CA ASP A 46 -61.60 10.75 25.07
C ASP A 46 -60.07 10.60 25.07
N LEU A 47 -59.33 11.65 24.69
CA LEU A 47 -57.87 11.66 24.82
C LEU A 47 -57.48 11.71 26.29
N ARG A 48 -56.67 10.74 26.72
CA ARG A 48 -56.08 10.68 28.05
C ARG A 48 -54.57 10.83 27.97
N ILE A 49 -53.99 11.57 28.91
CA ILE A 49 -52.54 11.66 29.06
C ILE A 49 -52.07 10.31 29.58
N THR A 50 -51.38 9.56 28.73
CA THR A 50 -50.76 8.29 29.10
C THR A 50 -49.33 8.52 29.54
N ASP A 51 -48.84 7.66 30.43
CA ASP A 51 -47.44 7.65 30.81
C ASP A 51 -46.53 7.44 29.59
N PRO A 52 -45.31 8.00 29.57
CA PRO A 52 -44.37 7.79 28.48
C PRO A 52 -44.00 6.30 28.34
N ILE A 53 -43.89 5.82 27.11
CA ILE A 53 -43.41 4.46 26.81
C ILE A 53 -41.88 4.46 26.68
N PRO A 54 -41.12 3.88 27.63
CA PRO A 54 -39.66 3.90 27.56
C PRO A 54 -39.16 2.99 26.43
N PRO A 55 -38.09 3.38 25.71
CA PRO A 55 -37.51 2.53 24.68
C PRO A 55 -36.86 1.29 25.30
N THR A 56 -37.11 0.11 24.71
CA THR A 56 -36.52 -1.16 25.16
C THR A 56 -35.42 -1.65 24.20
N THR A 57 -34.38 -2.24 24.75
CA THR A 57 -33.29 -2.89 23.99
C THR A 57 -33.76 -4.17 23.30
N SER A 58 -34.88 -4.77 23.72
CA SER A 58 -35.46 -5.96 23.08
C SER A 58 -35.85 -5.73 21.61
N ASN A 59 -36.03 -4.47 21.20
CA ASN A 59 -36.30 -4.10 19.82
C ASN A 59 -35.03 -4.15 18.95
N LEU A 60 -33.84 -4.11 19.55
CA LEU A 60 -32.56 -4.07 18.85
C LEU A 60 -32.03 -5.50 18.65
N ARG A 61 -31.43 -5.75 17.49
CA ARG A 61 -30.68 -6.98 17.19
C ARG A 61 -29.22 -6.63 16.99
N CYS A 62 -28.46 -6.61 18.09
CA CYS A 62 -27.02 -6.35 18.03
C CYS A 62 -26.29 -7.62 17.55
N PRO A 63 -25.59 -7.60 16.40
CA PRO A 63 -24.89 -8.78 15.91
C PRO A 63 -23.73 -9.13 16.85
N GLU A 64 -23.44 -10.42 16.92
CA GLU A 64 -22.36 -10.92 17.78
C GLU A 64 -20.97 -10.47 17.29
N ASP A 65 -20.78 -10.44 15.97
CA ASP A 65 -19.57 -9.97 15.29
C ASP A 65 -19.72 -8.51 14.82
N HIS A 66 -20.15 -7.64 15.74
CA HIS A 66 -20.15 -6.20 15.49
C HIS A 66 -18.70 -5.67 15.49
N PRO A 67 -18.26 -4.84 14.51
CA PRO A 67 -16.87 -4.39 14.40
C PRO A 67 -16.39 -3.57 15.61
N LEU A 68 -17.31 -2.94 16.36
CA LEU A 68 -16.94 -2.26 17.62
C LEU A 68 -16.47 -3.21 18.72
N TRP A 69 -16.77 -4.51 18.65
CA TRP A 69 -16.23 -5.49 19.59
C TRP A 69 -14.71 -5.62 19.49
N GLN A 70 -14.10 -5.22 18.36
CA GLN A 70 -12.65 -5.21 18.17
C GLN A 70 -11.92 -4.23 19.11
N PHE A 71 -12.63 -3.27 19.73
CA PHE A 71 -12.09 -2.38 20.77
C PHE A 71 -12.11 -2.99 22.18
N PHE A 72 -12.61 -4.22 22.30
CA PHE A 72 -12.72 -4.95 23.56
C PHE A 72 -11.95 -6.26 23.45
N SER A 73 -11.33 -6.68 24.55
CA SER A 73 -10.72 -7.99 24.66
C SER A 73 -11.78 -8.99 25.16
N ASN A 74 -12.09 -10.03 24.37
CA ASN A 74 -13.07 -11.07 24.72
C ASN A 74 -14.44 -10.55 25.20
N LYS A 75 -14.91 -9.42 24.61
CA LYS A 75 -16.16 -8.73 25.00
C LYS A 75 -16.23 -8.33 26.49
N LYS A 76 -15.08 -8.24 27.17
CA LYS A 76 -14.98 -7.79 28.56
C LYS A 76 -14.94 -6.26 28.61
N PHE A 77 -15.60 -5.67 29.61
CA PHE A 77 -15.61 -4.22 29.78
C PHE A 77 -14.24 -3.66 30.16
N ILE A 78 -13.54 -4.35 31.05
CA ILE A 78 -12.15 -4.11 31.48
C ILE A 78 -11.50 -5.47 31.77
N ARG A 79 -10.23 -5.65 31.41
CA ARG A 79 -9.45 -6.83 31.78
C ARG A 79 -9.13 -6.83 33.27
N SER A 80 -9.25 -7.98 33.92
CA SER A 80 -8.71 -8.19 35.26
C SER A 80 -7.18 -8.39 35.21
N ALA A 81 -6.50 -8.29 36.35
CA ALA A 81 -5.06 -8.53 36.42
C ALA A 81 -4.65 -9.93 35.91
N ASP A 82 -5.52 -10.93 36.09
CA ASP A 82 -5.30 -12.31 35.57
C ASP A 82 -5.53 -12.42 34.05
N ASP A 83 -6.36 -11.54 33.47
CA ASP A 83 -6.59 -11.48 32.02
C ASP A 83 -5.47 -10.74 31.29
N LEU A 84 -4.72 -9.92 32.01
CA LEU A 84 -3.57 -9.22 31.46
C LEU A 84 -2.41 -10.20 31.33
N PRO A 85 -1.71 -10.18 30.19
CA PRO A 85 -0.51 -10.99 30.07
C PRO A 85 0.51 -10.47 31.10
N PRO A 86 1.16 -11.37 31.88
CA PRO A 86 2.11 -10.95 32.90
C PRO A 86 3.38 -10.41 32.25
N SER A 87 3.97 -9.37 32.84
CA SER A 87 5.17 -8.70 32.30
C SER A 87 6.35 -9.65 32.05
N GLY A 88 6.51 -10.70 32.87
CA GLY A 88 7.55 -11.71 32.68
C GLY A 88 7.40 -12.59 31.43
N HIS A 89 6.21 -12.64 30.83
CA HIS A 89 5.94 -13.46 29.63
C HIS A 89 5.92 -12.63 28.34
N ILE A 90 5.95 -11.30 28.44
CA ILE A 90 5.85 -10.39 27.29
C ILE A 90 7.19 -9.72 27.08
N ARG A 91 7.58 -9.60 25.81
CA ARG A 91 8.77 -8.88 25.41
C ARG A 91 8.46 -8.03 24.18
N PRO A 92 8.89 -6.75 24.15
CA PRO A 92 8.84 -5.97 22.92
C PRO A 92 9.80 -6.56 21.87
N TRP A 93 9.40 -6.49 20.60
CA TRP A 93 10.25 -6.87 19.47
C TRP A 93 11.61 -6.16 19.50
N SER A 94 12.68 -6.86 19.15
CA SER A 94 14.00 -6.23 19.04
C SER A 94 14.28 -5.75 17.62
N ILE A 95 15.07 -4.68 17.47
CA ILE A 95 15.48 -4.15 16.16
C ILE A 95 16.09 -5.24 15.25
N PRO A 96 17.04 -6.08 15.70
CA PRO A 96 17.61 -7.12 14.86
C PRO A 96 16.60 -8.15 14.36
N GLU A 97 15.60 -8.49 15.18
CA GLU A 97 14.52 -9.43 14.82
C GLU A 97 13.58 -8.82 13.76
N LEU A 98 13.39 -7.50 13.80
CA LEU A 98 12.55 -6.79 12.82
C LEU A 98 13.26 -6.58 11.47
N ARG A 99 14.60 -6.52 11.44
CA ARG A 99 15.37 -6.30 10.20
C ARG A 99 15.16 -7.37 9.13
N HIS A 100 14.92 -8.62 9.53
CA HIS A 100 14.73 -9.75 8.61
C HIS A 100 13.25 -10.06 8.31
N LYS A 101 12.32 -9.15 8.66
CA LYS A 101 10.90 -9.28 8.33
C LYS A 101 10.54 -8.54 7.05
N SER A 102 9.60 -9.11 6.30
CA SER A 102 9.09 -8.50 5.07
C SER A 102 8.35 -7.20 5.37
N PHE A 103 8.22 -6.32 4.37
CA PHE A 103 7.47 -5.08 4.52
C PHE A 103 6.00 -5.32 4.90
N THR A 104 5.36 -6.31 4.27
CA THR A 104 3.96 -6.67 4.52
C THR A 104 3.74 -7.18 5.94
N ASP A 105 4.70 -7.95 6.47
CA ASP A 105 4.63 -8.45 7.85
C ASP A 105 4.81 -7.32 8.86
N LEU A 106 5.77 -6.41 8.62
CA LEU A 106 5.98 -5.23 9.46
C LEU A 106 4.76 -4.31 9.47
N HIS A 107 4.10 -4.14 8.32
CA HIS A 107 2.88 -3.34 8.20
C HIS A 107 1.70 -3.99 8.94
N SER A 108 1.55 -5.32 8.82
CA SER A 108 0.53 -6.08 9.54
C SER A 108 0.77 -6.04 11.06
N LEU A 109 2.01 -6.22 11.49
CA LEU A 109 2.43 -6.10 12.89
C LEU A 109 2.13 -4.70 13.43
N TRP A 110 2.45 -3.64 12.68
CA TRP A 110 2.14 -2.26 13.05
C TRP A 110 0.65 -2.05 13.33
N TYR A 111 -0.24 -2.56 12.47
CA TYR A 111 -1.68 -2.42 12.71
C TYR A 111 -2.18 -3.27 13.87
N ASN A 112 -1.58 -4.43 14.13
CA ASN A 112 -1.90 -5.20 15.33
C ASN A 112 -1.48 -4.46 16.59
N CYS A 113 -0.29 -3.85 16.60
CA CYS A 113 0.16 -2.95 17.67
C CYS A 113 -0.80 -1.78 17.87
N LEU A 114 -1.21 -1.11 16.79
CA LEU A 114 -2.16 0.01 16.84
C LEU A 114 -3.52 -0.41 17.40
N ARG A 115 -4.03 -1.58 16.98
CA ARG A 115 -5.28 -2.14 17.49
C ARG A 115 -5.20 -2.41 18.98
N GLU A 116 -4.13 -3.06 19.45
CA GLU A 116 -3.95 -3.34 20.89
C GLU A 116 -3.80 -2.04 21.69
N GLN A 117 -3.11 -1.03 21.15
CA GLN A 117 -3.05 0.31 21.77
C GLN A 117 -4.44 0.96 21.88
N ASN A 118 -5.32 0.81 20.88
CA ASN A 118 -6.68 1.34 20.97
C ASN A 118 -7.50 0.65 22.07
N VAL A 119 -7.37 -0.68 22.22
CA VAL A 119 -8.01 -1.45 23.31
C VAL A 119 -7.47 -0.96 24.67
N LEU A 120 -6.15 -0.88 24.82
CA LEU A 120 -5.49 -0.43 26.04
C LEU A 120 -5.80 1.03 26.38
N ALA A 121 -5.88 1.91 25.38
CA ALA A 121 -6.19 3.32 25.59
C ALA A 121 -7.61 3.50 26.14
N ARG A 122 -8.57 2.72 25.64
CA ARG A 122 -9.93 2.69 26.20
C ARG A 122 -9.92 2.22 27.65
N GLU A 123 -9.26 1.09 27.93
CA GLU A 123 -9.19 0.51 29.28
C GLU A 123 -8.48 1.45 30.27
N ASN A 124 -7.34 2.01 29.89
CA ASN A 124 -6.58 2.96 30.68
C ASN A 124 -7.37 4.25 30.93
N HIS A 125 -8.07 4.78 29.92
CA HIS A 125 -8.91 5.97 30.10
C HIS A 125 -10.03 5.72 31.11
N LEU A 126 -10.72 4.58 31.01
CA LEU A 126 -11.76 4.19 31.98
C LEU A 126 -11.18 4.06 33.39
N LEU A 127 -10.02 3.42 33.51
CA LEU A 127 -9.36 3.21 34.80
C LEU A 127 -8.91 4.52 35.45
N LYS A 128 -8.36 5.45 34.68
CA LYS A 128 -7.88 6.76 35.19
C LYS A 128 -9.02 7.74 35.47
N ASN A 129 -10.00 7.82 34.57
CA ASN A 129 -11.05 8.84 34.64
C ASN A 129 -12.23 8.44 35.54
N ILE A 130 -12.67 7.19 35.45
CA ILE A 130 -13.87 6.73 36.18
C ILE A 130 -13.51 6.20 37.56
N VAL A 131 -12.47 5.35 37.65
CA VAL A 131 -12.07 4.72 38.92
C VAL A 131 -11.07 5.58 39.70
N GLY A 132 -10.28 6.41 39.01
CA GLY A 132 -9.21 7.20 39.64
C GLY A 132 -8.04 6.34 40.14
N SER A 133 -7.85 5.16 39.55
CA SER A 133 -6.83 4.21 40.00
C SER A 133 -5.42 4.63 39.57
N THR A 134 -4.44 4.41 40.46
CA THR A 134 -3.03 4.68 40.21
C THR A 134 -2.32 3.58 39.43
N HIS A 135 -2.92 2.38 39.30
CA HIS A 135 -2.35 1.27 38.54
C HIS A 135 -2.07 1.69 37.09
N ASP A 136 -0.94 1.26 36.55
CA ASP A 136 -0.37 1.70 35.28
C ASP A 136 -0.01 0.53 34.34
N GLU A 137 -0.40 -0.70 34.65
CA GLU A 137 -0.16 -1.90 33.83
C GLU A 137 -0.57 -1.70 32.36
N PHE A 138 -1.75 -1.11 32.12
CA PHE A 138 -2.22 -0.78 30.76
C PHE A 138 -1.33 0.26 30.06
N SER A 139 -0.80 1.21 30.83
CA SER A 139 0.11 2.25 30.33
C SER A 139 1.49 1.69 30.02
N GLU A 140 2.06 0.87 30.90
CA GLU A 140 3.31 0.12 30.71
C GLU A 140 3.27 -0.75 29.45
N LEU A 141 2.16 -1.49 29.26
CA LEU A 141 1.97 -2.31 28.07
C LEU A 141 1.83 -1.45 26.80
N SER A 142 1.08 -0.34 26.88
CA SER A 142 0.97 0.62 25.78
C SER A 142 2.33 1.23 25.41
N GLN A 143 3.19 1.51 26.40
CA GLN A 143 4.56 1.99 26.17
C GLN A 143 5.42 0.92 25.51
N SER A 144 5.33 -0.33 25.96
CA SER A 144 6.02 -1.47 25.37
C SER A 144 5.59 -1.70 23.91
N ILE A 145 4.32 -1.54 23.59
CA ILE A 145 3.88 -1.61 22.19
C ILE A 145 4.43 -0.42 21.40
N ARG A 146 4.44 0.79 22.00
CA ARG A 146 5.01 1.97 21.36
C ARG A 146 6.51 1.83 21.10
N THR A 147 7.24 1.06 21.92
CA THR A 147 8.65 0.76 21.64
C THR A 147 8.80 -0.05 20.36
N THR A 148 8.01 -1.13 20.22
CA THR A 148 8.01 -1.95 19.00
C THR A 148 7.65 -1.13 17.76
N MET A 149 6.67 -0.22 17.86
CA MET A 149 6.26 0.62 16.73
C MET A 149 7.40 1.55 16.28
N TRP A 150 8.06 2.28 17.19
CA TRP A 150 9.16 3.14 16.75
C TRP A 150 10.34 2.32 16.21
N GLN A 151 10.59 1.12 16.73
CA GLN A 151 11.62 0.22 16.21
C GLN A 151 11.28 -0.27 14.79
N ILE A 152 10.02 -0.57 14.50
CA ILE A 152 9.54 -0.86 13.13
C ILE A 152 9.85 0.34 12.23
N ARG A 153 9.51 1.56 12.67
CA ARG A 153 9.82 2.78 11.91
C ARG A 153 11.33 2.96 11.68
N HIS A 154 12.15 2.65 12.67
CA HIS A 154 13.60 2.70 12.57
C HIS A 154 14.13 1.74 11.51
N VAL A 155 13.74 0.46 11.54
CA VAL A 155 14.25 -0.53 10.57
C VAL A 155 13.78 -0.26 9.14
N LEU A 156 12.57 0.30 8.96
CA LEU A 156 12.08 0.71 7.64
C LEU A 156 12.96 1.82 7.06
N ASN A 157 13.29 2.83 7.88
CA ASN A 157 14.17 3.92 7.47
C ASN A 157 15.61 3.45 7.24
N GLU A 158 16.15 2.61 8.13
CA GLU A 158 17.49 2.00 7.99
C GLU A 158 17.60 1.22 6.67
N ARG A 159 16.57 0.46 6.30
CA ARG A 159 16.53 -0.32 5.06
C ARG A 159 16.49 0.55 3.81
N ASP A 160 15.71 1.63 3.83
CA ASP A 160 15.63 2.58 2.71
C ASP A 160 16.96 3.34 2.52
N LEU A 161 17.59 3.74 3.62
CA LEU A 161 18.94 4.31 3.61
C LEU A 161 19.99 3.32 3.08
N ALA A 162 19.93 2.06 3.52
CA ALA A 162 20.83 1.02 3.02
C ALA A 162 20.65 0.78 1.51
N TYR A 163 19.40 0.73 1.04
CA TYR A 163 19.11 0.62 -0.39
C TYR A 163 19.64 1.83 -1.16
N THR A 164 19.41 3.05 -0.68
CA THR A 164 19.93 4.27 -1.30
C THR A 164 21.46 4.27 -1.37
N ALA A 165 22.14 3.88 -0.29
CA ALA A 165 23.59 3.75 -0.27
C ALA A 165 24.09 2.68 -1.25
N SER A 166 23.40 1.53 -1.38
CA SER A 166 23.72 0.52 -2.39
C SER A 166 23.52 1.04 -3.82
N ARG A 167 22.50 1.88 -4.04
CA ARG A 167 22.26 2.53 -5.34
C ARG A 167 23.35 3.54 -5.68
N GLU A 168 23.81 4.32 -4.71
CA GLU A 168 24.93 5.25 -4.87
C GLU A 168 26.23 4.49 -5.19
N PHE A 169 26.49 3.38 -4.49
CA PHE A 169 27.65 2.51 -4.76
C PHE A 169 27.62 1.92 -6.18
N LEU A 170 26.44 1.48 -6.65
CA LEU A 170 26.26 0.97 -8.02
C LEU A 170 26.29 2.06 -9.09
N GLN A 171 26.07 3.33 -8.73
CA GLN A 171 26.14 4.44 -9.66
C GLN A 171 27.60 4.80 -9.99
N ASP A 172 28.53 4.56 -9.06
CA ASP A 172 29.97 4.67 -9.33
C ASP A 172 30.43 3.52 -10.23
N GLU A 173 30.82 3.87 -11.46
CA GLU A 173 31.14 2.90 -12.52
C GLU A 173 32.32 2.00 -12.14
N SER A 174 33.36 2.56 -11.52
CA SER A 174 34.57 1.82 -11.12
C SER A 174 34.26 0.77 -10.06
N GLN A 175 33.46 1.13 -9.06
CA GLN A 175 33.05 0.22 -7.99
C GLN A 175 32.12 -0.86 -8.52
N ARG A 176 31.19 -0.48 -9.41
CA ARG A 176 30.27 -1.41 -10.07
C ARG A 176 31.02 -2.44 -10.91
N GLU A 177 31.98 -2.02 -11.73
CA GLU A 177 32.80 -2.94 -12.55
C GLU A 177 33.60 -3.89 -11.67
N THR A 178 34.28 -3.37 -10.64
CA THR A 178 35.03 -4.20 -9.69
C THR A 178 34.14 -5.24 -8.99
N PHE A 179 32.91 -4.85 -8.62
CA PHE A 179 31.93 -5.74 -8.02
C PHE A 179 31.45 -6.83 -9.00
N LEU A 180 31.16 -6.46 -10.24
CA LEU A 180 30.74 -7.40 -11.29
C LEU A 180 31.85 -8.40 -11.65
N ASP A 181 33.09 -7.94 -11.74
CA ASP A 181 34.26 -8.77 -12.00
C ASP A 181 34.52 -9.76 -10.84
N THR A 182 34.35 -9.29 -9.60
CA THR A 182 34.46 -10.15 -8.41
C THR A 182 33.41 -11.26 -8.47
N LEU A 183 32.14 -10.91 -8.72
CA LEU A 183 31.05 -11.88 -8.84
C LEU A 183 31.25 -12.86 -10.01
N SER A 184 31.73 -12.38 -11.16
CA SER A 184 31.96 -13.25 -12.33
C SER A 184 33.04 -14.28 -12.05
N ASN A 185 34.15 -13.86 -11.45
CA ASN A 185 35.28 -14.75 -11.21
C ASN A 185 35.00 -15.74 -10.07
N ASP A 186 34.36 -15.30 -8.98
CA ASP A 186 34.16 -16.11 -7.78
C ASP A 186 33.01 -17.12 -7.92
N HIS A 187 31.98 -16.80 -8.71
CA HIS A 187 30.75 -17.62 -8.76
C HIS A 187 30.38 -18.08 -10.16
N PHE A 188 30.42 -17.19 -11.16
CA PHE A 188 29.83 -17.51 -12.47
C PHE A 188 30.78 -18.23 -13.43
N LEU A 189 32.08 -18.02 -13.34
CA LEU A 189 33.08 -18.64 -14.22
C LEU A 189 33.71 -19.91 -13.64
N ASP A 190 33.39 -20.27 -12.40
CA ASP A 190 33.88 -21.48 -11.73
C ASP A 190 33.24 -22.76 -12.30
N LYS A 191 34.06 -23.58 -12.97
CA LYS A 191 33.62 -24.81 -13.66
C LYS A 191 33.33 -25.97 -12.73
N ASP A 192 33.72 -25.87 -11.45
CA ASP A 192 33.44 -26.92 -10.48
C ASP A 192 31.94 -26.95 -10.11
N VAL A 193 31.25 -25.82 -10.28
CA VAL A 193 29.80 -25.69 -10.06
C VAL A 193 29.02 -26.15 -11.29
N PRO A 194 28.00 -27.02 -11.15
CA PRO A 194 27.17 -27.47 -12.27
C PRO A 194 26.39 -26.31 -12.90
N ASP A 195 26.22 -26.38 -14.22
CA ASP A 195 25.64 -25.29 -15.02
C ASP A 195 24.20 -24.95 -14.61
N ASP A 196 23.42 -25.92 -14.10
CA ASP A 196 22.06 -25.70 -13.58
C ASP A 196 22.04 -24.77 -12.35
N GLU A 197 23.01 -24.92 -11.44
CA GLU A 197 23.12 -24.06 -10.26
C GLU A 197 23.56 -22.64 -10.66
N VAL A 198 24.49 -22.55 -11.61
CA VAL A 198 24.92 -21.27 -12.20
C VAL A 198 23.75 -20.57 -12.89
N ALA A 199 22.92 -21.29 -13.64
CA ALA A 199 21.73 -20.75 -14.25
C ALA A 199 20.77 -20.16 -13.20
N SER A 200 20.51 -20.87 -12.10
CA SER A 200 19.67 -20.35 -11.00
C SER A 200 20.29 -19.13 -10.30
N MET A 201 21.62 -19.10 -10.13
CA MET A 201 22.31 -17.93 -9.61
C MET A 201 22.19 -16.73 -10.56
N LEU A 202 22.27 -16.96 -11.87
CA LEU A 202 22.12 -15.93 -12.89
C LEU A 202 20.71 -15.35 -12.91
N THR A 203 19.65 -16.14 -12.78
CA THR A 203 18.28 -15.58 -12.75
C THR A 203 18.06 -14.66 -11.53
N ARG A 204 18.57 -15.07 -10.36
CA ARG A 204 18.54 -14.24 -9.13
C ARG A 204 19.35 -12.95 -9.30
N PHE A 205 20.54 -13.05 -9.87
CA PHE A 205 21.41 -11.91 -10.12
C PHE A 205 20.82 -10.92 -11.13
N GLN A 206 20.23 -11.45 -12.22
CA GLN A 206 19.51 -10.68 -13.23
C GLN A 206 18.38 -9.85 -12.62
N SER A 207 17.57 -10.46 -11.76
CA SER A 207 16.50 -9.77 -11.05
C SER A 207 17.05 -8.73 -10.06
N ALA A 208 18.10 -9.08 -9.30
CA ALA A 208 18.66 -8.23 -8.25
C ALA A 208 19.34 -6.95 -8.78
N VAL A 209 20.14 -7.06 -9.85
CA VAL A 209 20.98 -5.95 -10.34
C VAL A 209 20.30 -5.19 -11.49
N PHE A 210 19.76 -5.93 -12.46
CA PHE A 210 19.26 -5.35 -13.69
C PHE A 210 17.73 -5.21 -13.75
N GLY A 211 17.01 -5.85 -12.81
CA GLY A 211 15.55 -5.88 -12.81
C GLY A 211 14.97 -6.74 -13.94
N ILE A 212 15.73 -7.72 -14.41
CA ILE A 212 15.28 -8.67 -15.43
C ILE A 212 14.59 -9.83 -14.71
N SER A 213 13.29 -9.96 -14.91
CA SER A 213 12.48 -11.08 -14.43
C SER A 213 12.48 -12.25 -15.41
N GLU A 214 12.23 -13.44 -14.89
CA GLU A 214 12.10 -14.68 -15.68
C GLU A 214 10.88 -14.61 -16.62
N THR A 215 9.80 -13.96 -16.19
CA THR A 215 8.60 -13.73 -17.01
C THR A 215 8.83 -12.57 -17.97
N ILE A 216 9.03 -12.91 -19.25
CA ILE A 216 9.29 -11.93 -20.32
C ILE A 216 8.25 -10.80 -20.37
N GLN A 217 6.99 -11.08 -19.99
CA GLN A 217 5.88 -10.13 -20.04
C GLN A 217 5.99 -8.99 -19.00
N ASP A 218 6.64 -9.24 -17.86
CA ASP A 218 6.73 -8.27 -16.77
C ASP A 218 7.94 -7.32 -16.92
N ASN A 219 8.82 -7.61 -17.89
CA ASN A 219 10.06 -6.88 -18.08
C ASN A 219 9.84 -5.50 -18.71
N THR A 220 10.33 -4.46 -18.04
CA THR A 220 10.44 -3.10 -18.59
C THR A 220 11.78 -2.92 -19.30
N VAL A 221 11.76 -2.33 -20.50
CA VAL A 221 12.98 -2.09 -21.28
C VAL A 221 13.56 -0.72 -20.97
N ASP A 222 14.59 -0.74 -20.12
CA ASP A 222 15.39 0.41 -19.66
C ASP A 222 16.88 0.24 -19.98
N VAL A 223 17.69 1.28 -19.74
CA VAL A 223 19.15 1.22 -19.97
C VAL A 223 19.81 0.11 -19.12
N SER A 224 19.34 -0.09 -17.88
CA SER A 224 19.82 -1.18 -17.02
C SER A 224 19.56 -2.55 -17.64
N PHE A 225 18.37 -2.74 -18.23
CA PHE A 225 18.00 -3.97 -18.91
C PHE A 225 18.93 -4.27 -20.09
N VAL A 226 19.22 -3.27 -20.92
CA VAL A 226 20.16 -3.42 -22.05
C VAL A 226 21.57 -3.75 -21.57
N ASN A 227 22.06 -3.07 -20.53
CA ASN A 227 23.36 -3.37 -19.93
C ASN A 227 23.42 -4.79 -19.35
N GLY A 228 22.33 -5.26 -18.74
CA GLY A 228 22.21 -6.63 -18.22
C GLY A 228 22.25 -7.68 -19.33
N ILE A 229 21.58 -7.43 -20.46
CA ILE A 229 21.65 -8.31 -21.64
C ILE A 229 23.08 -8.39 -22.19
N LYS A 230 23.75 -7.24 -22.36
CA LYS A 230 25.15 -7.18 -22.81
C LYS A 230 26.08 -7.92 -21.85
N PHE A 231 25.91 -7.71 -20.54
CA PHE A 231 26.69 -8.40 -19.51
C PHE A 231 26.49 -9.92 -19.56
N LEU A 232 25.24 -10.38 -19.63
CA LEU A 232 24.92 -11.81 -19.69
C LEU A 232 25.47 -12.47 -20.95
N ALA A 233 25.37 -11.80 -22.10
CA ALA A 233 25.91 -12.31 -23.36
C ALA A 233 27.43 -12.54 -23.26
N ASN A 234 28.16 -11.57 -22.71
CA ASN A 234 29.60 -11.71 -22.48
C ASN A 234 29.94 -12.82 -21.47
N LEU A 235 29.14 -12.95 -20.39
CA LEU A 235 29.31 -14.00 -19.40
C LEU A 235 29.11 -15.39 -20.01
N LYS A 236 28.06 -15.59 -20.82
CA LYS A 236 27.82 -16.87 -21.53
C LYS A 236 28.99 -17.23 -22.45
N LEU A 237 29.52 -16.26 -23.20
CA LEU A 237 30.69 -16.49 -24.06
C LEU A 237 31.93 -16.88 -23.25
N GLN A 238 32.21 -16.16 -22.16
CA GLN A 238 33.36 -16.42 -21.30
C GLN A 238 33.28 -17.80 -20.61
N ARG A 239 32.08 -18.20 -20.17
CA ARG A 239 31.83 -19.50 -19.54
C ARG A 239 32.09 -20.65 -20.50
N PHE A 240 31.56 -20.57 -21.72
CA PHE A 240 31.62 -21.66 -22.71
C PHE A 240 32.78 -21.53 -23.72
N LYS A 241 33.77 -20.67 -23.45
CA LYS A 241 34.94 -20.42 -24.32
C LYS A 241 35.71 -21.66 -24.77
N ASP A 242 35.71 -22.71 -23.94
CA ASP A 242 36.47 -23.94 -24.17
C ASP A 242 35.66 -25.03 -24.89
N SER A 243 34.36 -24.78 -25.14
CA SER A 243 33.45 -25.79 -25.72
C SER A 243 33.57 -25.89 -27.25
N ASP A 244 33.84 -24.77 -27.93
CA ASP A 244 33.91 -24.73 -29.40
C ASP A 244 34.85 -23.62 -29.91
N ALA A 245 35.42 -23.85 -31.09
CA ALA A 245 36.35 -22.92 -31.73
C ALA A 245 35.67 -21.58 -32.10
N LEU A 246 34.40 -21.62 -32.54
CA LEU A 246 33.65 -20.41 -32.89
C LEU A 246 33.34 -19.56 -31.66
N VAL A 247 32.97 -20.19 -30.54
CA VAL A 247 32.73 -19.51 -29.26
C VAL A 247 34.04 -18.90 -28.75
N SER A 248 35.15 -19.62 -28.87
CA SER A 248 36.49 -19.13 -28.50
C SER A 248 36.93 -17.92 -29.34
N GLU A 249 36.61 -17.90 -30.65
CA GLU A 249 36.88 -16.76 -31.52
C GLU A 249 36.05 -15.54 -31.13
N LEU A 250 34.74 -15.73 -30.95
CA LEU A 250 33.81 -14.66 -30.57
C LEU A 250 34.06 -14.12 -29.16
N SER A 251 34.58 -14.95 -28.24
CA SER A 251 34.89 -14.55 -26.87
C SER A 251 36.11 -13.63 -26.75
N ARG A 252 36.91 -13.45 -27.81
CA ARG A 252 38.11 -12.58 -27.77
C ARG A 252 37.75 -11.11 -27.64
N ASP A 253 36.69 -10.69 -28.33
CA ASP A 253 36.22 -9.31 -28.33
C ASP A 253 34.86 -9.25 -27.62
N PRO A 254 34.66 -8.36 -26.62
CA PRO A 254 33.40 -8.25 -25.92
C PRO A 254 32.29 -7.79 -26.88
N ILE A 255 31.13 -8.44 -26.79
CA ILE A 255 29.96 -8.02 -27.55
C ILE A 255 29.47 -6.69 -27.00
N THR A 256 29.42 -5.71 -27.90
CA THR A 256 28.91 -4.36 -27.63
C THR A 256 27.54 -4.12 -28.26
N ASP A 257 27.20 -4.86 -29.32
CA ASP A 257 25.95 -4.71 -30.05
C ASP A 257 24.78 -5.39 -29.34
N VAL A 258 23.64 -4.73 -29.37
CA VAL A 258 22.44 -5.21 -28.67
C VAL A 258 21.73 -6.33 -29.42
N GLY A 259 21.79 -6.35 -30.75
CA GLY A 259 21.22 -7.43 -31.55
C GLY A 259 21.93 -8.75 -31.27
N GLU A 260 23.26 -8.73 -31.30
CA GLU A 260 24.09 -9.89 -30.94
C GLU A 260 23.82 -10.34 -29.49
N SER A 261 23.79 -9.39 -28.55
CA SER A 261 23.56 -9.69 -27.13
C SER A 261 22.18 -10.29 -26.87
N PHE A 262 21.16 -9.84 -27.62
CA PHE A 262 19.79 -10.33 -27.47
C PHE A 262 19.63 -11.79 -27.90
N ILE A 263 20.32 -12.22 -28.96
CA ILE A 263 20.31 -13.63 -29.40
C ILE A 263 20.87 -14.53 -28.29
N LEU A 264 22.01 -14.16 -27.71
CA LEU A 264 22.61 -14.89 -26.59
C LEU A 264 21.76 -14.81 -25.32
N PHE A 265 21.01 -13.73 -25.11
CA PHE A 265 20.07 -13.66 -24.00
C PHE A 265 18.93 -14.66 -24.15
N THR A 266 18.37 -14.81 -25.36
CA THR A 266 17.26 -15.73 -25.63
C THR A 266 17.65 -17.20 -25.67
N SER A 267 18.93 -17.53 -25.84
CA SER A 267 19.38 -18.92 -25.82
C SER A 267 19.37 -19.49 -24.41
N ASP A 268 19.21 -20.80 -24.28
CA ASP A 268 19.34 -21.47 -22.99
C ASP A 268 20.79 -21.41 -22.47
N PHE A 269 20.97 -21.62 -21.17
CA PHE A 269 22.29 -21.70 -20.54
C PHE A 269 22.90 -23.10 -20.75
N GLU A 270 23.03 -23.50 -22.02
CA GLU A 270 23.60 -24.78 -22.43
C GLU A 270 24.64 -24.58 -23.53
N PRO A 271 25.68 -25.44 -23.59
CA PRO A 271 26.75 -25.29 -24.59
C PRO A 271 26.22 -25.39 -26.03
N ARG A 272 25.22 -26.25 -26.30
CA ARG A 272 24.63 -26.41 -27.63
C ARG A 272 23.84 -25.16 -28.06
N ALA A 273 22.98 -24.64 -27.19
CA ALA A 273 22.19 -23.45 -27.46
C ALA A 273 23.08 -22.21 -27.69
N VAL A 274 24.19 -22.11 -26.96
CA VAL A 274 25.18 -21.03 -27.16
C VAL A 274 25.91 -21.16 -28.50
N GLN A 275 26.24 -22.38 -28.94
CA GLN A 275 26.82 -22.62 -30.27
C GLN A 275 25.87 -22.17 -31.39
N GLU A 276 24.59 -22.53 -31.32
CA GLU A 276 23.57 -22.10 -32.29
C GLU A 276 23.43 -20.57 -32.33
N ALA A 277 23.41 -19.93 -31.16
CA ALA A 277 23.40 -18.47 -31.05
C ALA A 277 24.65 -17.83 -31.69
N CYS A 278 25.83 -18.43 -31.52
CA CYS A 278 27.08 -17.96 -32.11
C CYS A 278 27.08 -18.05 -33.64
N VAL A 279 26.47 -19.09 -34.22
CA VAL A 279 26.27 -19.20 -35.68
C VAL A 279 25.38 -18.07 -36.18
N ALA A 280 24.27 -17.80 -35.50
CA ALA A 280 23.38 -16.69 -35.85
C ALA A 280 24.08 -15.32 -35.75
N ILE A 281 24.95 -15.11 -34.75
CA ILE A 281 25.77 -13.89 -34.62
C ILE A 281 26.74 -13.74 -35.78
N ARG A 282 27.41 -14.82 -36.20
CA ARG A 282 28.31 -14.78 -37.36
C ARG A 282 27.58 -14.36 -38.63
N ASP A 283 26.35 -14.86 -38.82
CA ASP A 283 25.52 -14.51 -39.95
C ASP A 283 25.06 -13.03 -39.88
N LEU A 284 24.75 -12.51 -38.69
CA LEU A 284 24.47 -11.08 -38.50
C LEU A 284 25.66 -10.19 -38.86
N ARG A 285 26.88 -10.59 -38.47
CA ARG A 285 28.12 -9.85 -38.77
C ARG A 285 28.45 -9.80 -40.25
N SER A 286 27.94 -10.73 -41.05
CA SER A 286 28.13 -10.73 -42.51
C SER A 286 27.49 -9.50 -43.19
N SER A 287 26.47 -8.92 -42.56
CA SER A 287 25.69 -7.81 -43.10
C SER A 287 25.87 -6.55 -42.23
N PRO A 288 26.62 -5.53 -42.69
CA PRO A 288 26.96 -4.36 -41.87
C PRO A 288 25.76 -3.48 -41.52
N GLU A 289 24.63 -3.61 -42.23
CA GLU A 289 23.38 -2.88 -41.96
C GLU A 289 22.68 -3.33 -40.67
N ASN A 290 23.03 -4.50 -40.12
CA ASN A 290 22.38 -5.06 -38.94
C ASN A 290 22.88 -4.50 -37.61
N LYS A 291 23.98 -3.72 -37.62
CA LYS A 291 24.54 -3.12 -36.41
C LYS A 291 23.60 -2.05 -35.86
N VAL A 292 23.19 -2.18 -34.61
CA VAL A 292 22.22 -1.28 -34.00
C VAL A 292 22.93 -0.04 -33.43
N PRO A 293 22.58 1.19 -33.86
CA PRO A 293 23.14 2.38 -33.24
C PRO A 293 22.73 2.52 -31.77
N THR A 294 23.61 3.05 -30.94
CA THR A 294 23.38 3.23 -29.48
C THR A 294 22.08 3.96 -29.16
N LEU A 295 21.72 4.97 -29.96
CA LEU A 295 20.48 5.74 -29.81
C LEU A 295 19.21 4.90 -30.01
N ASN A 296 19.29 3.83 -30.80
CA ASN A 296 18.17 2.98 -31.17
C ASN A 296 18.13 1.65 -30.38
N GLU A 297 19.03 1.44 -29.42
CA GLU A 297 19.09 0.20 -28.64
C GLU A 297 17.77 -0.09 -27.92
N LEU A 298 17.25 0.90 -27.20
CA LEU A 298 16.01 0.75 -26.42
C LEU A 298 14.79 0.44 -27.31
N SER A 299 14.67 1.13 -28.46
CA SER A 299 13.54 0.92 -29.37
C SER A 299 13.61 -0.44 -30.05
N THR A 300 14.82 -0.89 -30.38
CA THR A 300 15.07 -2.19 -31.01
C THR A 300 14.77 -3.35 -30.05
N VAL A 301 15.26 -3.28 -28.81
CA VAL A 301 14.98 -4.31 -27.78
C VAL A 301 13.49 -4.38 -27.47
N ARG A 302 12.80 -3.23 -27.37
CA ARG A 302 11.32 -3.22 -27.22
C ARG A 302 10.63 -3.92 -28.38
N LYS A 303 11.13 -3.79 -29.60
CA LYS A 303 10.57 -4.46 -30.78
C LYS A 303 10.81 -5.98 -30.70
N TYR A 304 12.02 -6.41 -30.37
CA TYR A 304 12.34 -7.84 -30.25
C TYR A 304 11.58 -8.50 -29.11
N LEU A 305 11.49 -7.87 -27.95
CA LEU A 305 10.73 -8.40 -26.81
C LEU A 305 9.24 -8.53 -27.15
N LYS A 306 8.65 -7.55 -27.84
CA LYS A 306 7.27 -7.65 -28.35
C LYS A 306 7.09 -8.79 -29.36
N GLN A 307 8.10 -9.06 -30.20
CA GLN A 307 8.05 -10.18 -31.15
C GLN A 307 8.12 -11.52 -30.43
N LEU A 308 8.98 -11.66 -29.41
CA LEU A 308 9.05 -12.86 -28.57
C LEU A 308 7.74 -13.11 -27.82
N VAL A 309 7.17 -12.08 -27.19
CA VAL A 309 5.89 -12.22 -26.48
C VAL A 309 4.78 -12.68 -27.43
N ARG A 310 4.77 -12.17 -28.68
CA ARG A 310 3.82 -12.62 -29.71
C ARG A 310 4.07 -14.08 -30.11
N ALA A 311 5.32 -14.47 -30.34
CA ALA A 311 5.68 -15.85 -30.68
C ALA A 311 5.22 -16.83 -29.60
N ASN A 312 5.57 -16.58 -28.33
CA ASN A 312 5.15 -17.42 -27.20
C ASN A 312 3.61 -17.48 -27.08
N SER A 313 2.91 -16.36 -27.29
CA SER A 313 1.44 -16.36 -27.25
C SER A 313 0.79 -17.20 -28.35
N MET A 314 1.42 -17.28 -29.53
CA MET A 314 0.92 -18.08 -30.66
C MET A 314 1.19 -19.58 -30.43
N GLU A 315 2.34 -19.93 -29.87
CA GLU A 315 2.64 -21.31 -29.47
C GLU A 315 1.65 -21.82 -28.42
N HIS A 316 1.35 -21.01 -27.39
CA HIS A 316 0.34 -21.36 -26.39
C HIS A 316 -1.10 -21.42 -26.93
N ALA A 317 -1.40 -20.74 -28.03
CA ALA A 317 -2.73 -20.80 -28.66
C ALA A 317 -2.88 -21.97 -29.65
N THR A 318 -1.78 -22.60 -30.05
CA THR A 318 -1.75 -23.71 -31.01
C THR A 318 -1.52 -25.08 -30.34
N ALA A 319 -1.06 -25.08 -29.09
CA ALA A 319 -1.02 -26.24 -28.19
C ALA A 319 -2.36 -26.45 -27.46
#